data_AF-A0A3G9E660-F1
#
_entry.id   AF-A0A3G9E660-F1
#
_cell.length_a   1.000
_cell.length_b   1.000
_cell.length_c   1.000
_cell.angle_alpha   90.00
_cell.angle_beta   90.00
_cell.angle_gamma   90.00
#
_symmetry.space_group_name_H-M   'P 1'
#
loop_
_entity.id
_entity.type
_entity.pdbx_description
1 polymer ?
#
loop_
_entity_poly.entity_id
_entity_poly.type
_entity_poly.pdbx_seq_one_letter_code
_entity_poly.pdbx_strand_id
1 'polypeptide(L)'
;MKKSVSIINSLLLLFLSAKAQSIKETQNSAIFRIIYRAEQQAIKNGDPFVITDTMALDIENSYSVYYDWRLRTIDSTDNSNFLKMKRLRFSTDKQELERRLELNMKVDETIGGRKAETAYIFKERLSNEVITLGRDNDLKYKYKVAESIVLDWEILADTATILNYHCMKAVTQFRGRRYYAWFTIDIPINDGPWKFHGLPGMIMKIEDSDNVFCMTAIGLEKIDSPILKVNDILNNTFETIDYKLFNKLKQNKYQKVGYGFYESSNSIIFFYNINNPITYPEMEIGE
;
A
#
# COMPACT_ATOMS: atom_id res chain seq x y z
N MET A 1 -13.80 52.44 -40.35
CA MET A 1 -13.76 52.34 -38.87
C MET A 1 -14.62 51.17 -38.40
N LYS A 2 -14.12 50.40 -37.42
CA LYS A 2 -14.80 49.36 -36.61
C LYS A 2 -15.14 48.00 -37.27
N LYS A 3 -14.13 47.11 -37.41
CA LYS A 3 -14.30 45.64 -37.35
C LYS A 3 -13.02 44.99 -36.80
N SER A 4 -12.76 45.12 -35.50
CA SER A 4 -11.66 44.38 -34.85
C SER A 4 -11.77 44.21 -33.32
N VAL A 5 -12.90 44.55 -32.69
CA VAL A 5 -13.03 44.51 -31.22
C VAL A 5 -13.85 43.30 -30.70
N SER A 6 -14.50 42.52 -31.56
CA SER A 6 -15.44 41.48 -31.09
C SER A 6 -14.79 40.13 -30.73
N ILE A 7 -13.63 39.78 -31.28
CA ILE A 7 -13.06 38.43 -31.13
C ILE A 7 -12.25 38.30 -29.83
N ILE A 8 -11.62 39.40 -29.40
CA ILE A 8 -10.78 39.41 -28.19
C ILE A 8 -11.64 39.29 -26.91
N ASN A 9 -12.82 39.92 -26.87
CA ASN A 9 -13.72 39.81 -25.72
C ASN A 9 -14.33 38.41 -25.58
N SER A 10 -14.59 37.71 -26.68
CA SER A 10 -15.15 36.34 -26.64
C SER A 10 -14.14 35.30 -26.14
N LEU A 11 -12.87 35.43 -26.53
CA LEU A 11 -11.80 34.55 -26.02
C LEU A 11 -11.54 34.81 -24.53
N LEU A 12 -11.49 36.07 -24.10
CA LEU A 12 -11.26 36.42 -22.70
C LEU A 12 -12.38 35.91 -21.78
N LEU A 13 -13.63 35.96 -22.23
CA LEU A 13 -14.80 35.39 -21.53
C LEU A 13 -14.74 33.85 -21.45
N LEU A 14 -14.29 33.18 -22.51
CA LEU A 14 -14.06 31.72 -22.49
C LEU A 14 -12.94 31.33 -21.51
N PHE A 15 -11.82 32.06 -21.48
CA PHE A 15 -10.75 31.81 -20.52
C PHE A 15 -11.14 32.14 -19.08
N LEU A 16 -11.92 33.20 -18.85
CA LEU A 16 -12.46 33.51 -17.53
C LEU A 16 -13.49 32.47 -17.06
N SER A 17 -14.33 31.95 -17.97
CA SER A 17 -15.28 30.87 -17.65
C SER A 17 -14.56 29.56 -17.36
N ALA A 18 -13.54 29.17 -18.14
CA ALA A 18 -12.76 27.96 -17.91
C ALA A 18 -11.93 28.05 -16.62
N LYS A 19 -11.37 29.22 -16.31
CA LYS A 19 -10.63 29.47 -15.07
C LYS A 19 -11.57 29.56 -13.86
N ALA A 20 -12.77 30.13 -14.02
CA ALA A 20 -13.80 30.11 -12.97
C ALA A 20 -14.35 28.70 -12.74
N GLN A 21 -14.41 27.86 -13.78
CA GLN A 21 -14.82 26.46 -13.69
C GLN A 21 -13.71 25.60 -13.06
N SER A 22 -12.44 25.83 -13.40
CA SER A 22 -11.30 25.19 -12.73
C SER A 22 -11.15 25.64 -11.27
N ILE A 23 -11.53 26.88 -10.93
CA ILE A 23 -11.54 27.41 -9.55
C ILE A 23 -12.77 26.89 -8.76
N LYS A 24 -13.89 26.56 -9.42
CA LYS A 24 -15.06 25.95 -8.77
C LYS A 24 -14.91 24.44 -8.51
N GLU A 25 -14.18 23.72 -9.34
CA GLU A 25 -13.91 22.29 -9.13
C GLU A 25 -12.92 22.03 -7.98
N THR A 26 -12.18 23.04 -7.52
CA THR A 26 -11.21 22.89 -6.42
C THR A 26 -11.84 22.95 -5.03
N GLN A 27 -13.17 23.03 -4.91
CA GLN A 27 -13.84 23.35 -3.65
C GLN A 27 -14.99 22.39 -3.32
N ASN A 28 -14.70 21.08 -3.34
CA ASN A 28 -15.32 20.00 -2.55
C ASN A 28 -15.04 18.63 -3.22
N SER A 29 -13.76 18.26 -3.39
CA SER A 29 -13.47 16.83 -3.53
C SER A 29 -13.70 16.20 -2.17
N ALA A 30 -14.81 15.48 -2.00
CA ALA A 30 -15.03 14.72 -0.78
C ALA A 30 -13.95 13.64 -0.73
N ILE A 31 -13.07 13.75 0.25
CA ILE A 31 -11.98 12.80 0.44
C ILE A 31 -12.45 11.75 1.44
N PHE A 32 -12.32 10.49 1.07
CA PHE A 32 -12.70 9.35 1.90
C PHE A 32 -11.48 8.49 2.18
N ARG A 33 -11.42 7.93 3.38
CA ARG A 33 -10.51 6.84 3.72
C ARG A 33 -11.31 5.59 4.05
N ILE A 34 -10.89 4.48 3.48
CA ILE A 34 -11.35 3.15 3.87
C ILE A 34 -10.19 2.44 4.55
N ILE A 35 -10.45 1.90 5.74
CA ILE A 35 -9.50 1.07 6.46
C ILE A 35 -9.83 -0.39 6.18
N TYR A 36 -8.83 -1.16 5.74
CA TYR A 36 -8.92 -2.58 5.49
C TYR A 36 -8.12 -3.36 6.53
N ARG A 37 -8.70 -4.45 7.04
CA ARG A 37 -7.94 -5.52 7.67
C ARG A 37 -7.44 -6.44 6.56
N ALA A 38 -6.13 -6.55 6.40
CA ALA A 38 -5.49 -7.43 5.44
C ALA A 38 -4.95 -8.67 6.17
N GLU A 39 -5.44 -9.84 5.81
CA GLU A 39 -5.12 -11.12 6.40
C GLU A 39 -4.40 -11.97 5.35
N GLN A 40 -3.22 -12.49 5.71
CA GLN A 40 -2.42 -13.35 4.85
C GLN A 40 -2.08 -14.64 5.61
N GLN A 41 -2.37 -15.79 5.00
CA GLN A 41 -1.88 -17.08 5.48
C GLN A 41 -0.36 -17.16 5.28
N ALA A 42 0.36 -17.60 6.30
CA ALA A 42 1.80 -17.79 6.26
C ALA A 42 2.19 -19.04 7.05
N ILE A 43 3.43 -19.48 6.87
CA ILE A 43 3.95 -20.69 7.53
C ILE A 43 5.17 -20.29 8.34
N LYS A 44 5.13 -20.44 9.66
CA LYS A 44 6.26 -20.16 10.57
C LYS A 44 6.78 -21.49 11.10
N ASN A 45 8.03 -21.84 10.78
CA ASN A 45 8.64 -23.11 11.19
C ASN A 45 7.81 -24.36 10.84
N GLY A 46 7.03 -24.31 9.76
CA GLY A 46 6.14 -25.41 9.35
C GLY A 46 4.71 -25.30 9.85
N ASP A 47 4.44 -24.44 10.85
CA ASP A 47 3.10 -24.24 11.40
C ASP A 47 2.36 -23.11 10.68
N PRO A 48 1.11 -23.33 10.23
CA PRO A 48 0.27 -22.27 9.67
C PRO A 48 -0.04 -21.19 10.71
N PHE A 49 0.03 -19.93 10.30
CA PHE A 49 -0.47 -18.81 11.08
C PHE A 49 -0.95 -17.70 10.15
N VAL A 50 -1.78 -16.80 10.69
CA VAL A 50 -2.31 -15.66 9.95
C VAL A 50 -1.56 -14.41 10.35
N ILE A 51 -1.14 -13.64 9.35
CA ILE A 51 -0.59 -12.31 9.56
C ILE A 51 -1.66 -11.29 9.22
N THR A 52 -1.85 -10.35 10.13
CA THR A 52 -2.86 -9.29 9.99
C THR A 52 -2.17 -7.94 9.93
N ASP A 53 -2.44 -7.17 8.87
CA ASP A 53 -2.09 -5.76 8.77
C ASP A 53 -3.34 -4.89 8.72
N THR A 54 -3.13 -3.59 8.96
CA THR A 54 -4.14 -2.56 8.75
C THR A 54 -3.68 -1.68 7.60
N MET A 55 -4.47 -1.65 6.53
CA MET A 55 -4.17 -0.90 5.31
C MET A 55 -5.19 0.22 5.14
N ALA A 56 -4.78 1.32 4.53
CA ALA A 56 -5.66 2.44 4.23
C ALA A 56 -5.74 2.66 2.72
N LEU A 57 -6.93 3.02 2.25
CA LEU A 57 -7.20 3.51 0.91
C LEU A 57 -7.76 4.93 1.02
N ASP A 58 -6.95 5.91 0.66
CA ASP A 58 -7.36 7.31 0.61
C ASP A 58 -7.81 7.64 -0.82
N ILE A 59 -8.99 8.21 -0.97
CA ILE A 59 -9.65 8.40 -2.27
C ILE A 59 -9.96 9.87 -2.46
N GLU A 60 -9.49 10.41 -3.59
CA GLU A 60 -9.87 11.71 -4.13
C GLU A 60 -10.68 11.51 -5.42
N ASN A 61 -11.19 12.60 -6.00
CA ASN A 61 -11.96 12.56 -7.23
C ASN A 61 -11.24 11.85 -8.40
N SER A 62 -9.95 12.12 -8.62
CA SER A 62 -9.23 11.60 -9.79
C SER A 62 -8.31 10.40 -9.54
N TYR A 63 -7.92 10.14 -8.29
CA TYR A 63 -7.01 9.05 -7.94
C TYR A 63 -7.25 8.55 -6.52
N SER A 64 -6.61 7.42 -6.20
CA SER A 64 -6.52 6.90 -4.84
C SER A 64 -5.11 6.45 -4.51
N VAL A 65 -4.83 6.31 -3.22
CA VAL A 65 -3.57 5.78 -2.70
C VAL A 65 -3.84 4.73 -1.63
N TYR A 66 -3.27 3.54 -1.83
CA TYR A 66 -3.32 2.41 -0.92
C TYR A 66 -1.96 2.18 -0.25
N TYR A 67 -1.93 2.05 1.08
CA TYR A 67 -0.70 1.97 1.86
C TYR A 67 -0.92 1.32 3.24
N ASP A 68 0.15 0.89 3.92
CA ASP A 68 0.07 0.40 5.31
C ASP A 68 -0.16 1.57 6.26
N TRP A 69 -1.25 1.48 7.03
CA TRP A 69 -1.70 2.53 7.93
C TRP A 69 -0.64 2.89 8.98
N ARG A 70 0.22 1.94 9.36
CA ARG A 70 1.27 2.12 10.37
C ARG A 70 2.46 2.92 9.87
N LEU A 71 2.65 3.10 8.56
CA LEU A 71 3.77 3.88 8.04
C LEU A 71 3.79 5.31 8.61
N ARG A 72 2.61 5.89 8.86
CA ARG A 72 2.47 7.22 9.48
C ARG A 72 3.16 7.31 10.85
N THR A 73 3.20 6.22 11.60
CA THR A 73 3.79 6.15 12.94
C THR A 73 5.28 5.85 12.90
N ILE A 74 5.72 5.03 11.95
CA ILE A 74 7.12 4.58 11.80
C ILE A 74 8.03 5.73 11.37
N ASP A 75 7.61 6.54 10.39
CA ASP A 75 8.43 7.66 9.88
C ASP A 75 8.72 8.73 10.97
N SER A 76 7.92 8.75 12.04
CA SER A 76 8.11 9.66 13.18
C SER A 76 8.98 9.08 14.31
N THR A 77 8.93 7.75 14.54
CA THR A 77 9.57 7.12 15.70
C THR A 77 10.97 6.61 15.41
N ASP A 78 11.23 6.11 14.20
CA ASP A 78 12.50 5.47 13.83
C ASP A 78 13.70 6.45 13.91
N ASN A 79 13.44 7.74 13.63
CA ASN A 79 14.48 8.76 13.67
C ASN A 79 14.97 9.07 15.10
N SER A 80 14.08 8.97 16.10
CA SER A 80 14.38 9.45 17.47
C SER A 80 15.34 8.55 18.26
N ASN A 81 15.29 7.23 18.05
CA ASN A 81 16.15 6.25 18.72
C ASN A 81 17.47 6.06 17.97
N PHE A 82 17.47 6.11 16.62
CA PHE A 82 18.69 6.07 15.82
C PHE A 82 19.65 7.22 16.14
N LEU A 83 19.11 8.42 16.40
CA LEU A 83 19.91 9.61 16.72
C LEU A 83 20.65 9.53 18.07
N LYS A 84 20.31 8.58 18.96
CA LYS A 84 20.99 8.39 20.27
C LYS A 84 22.08 7.32 20.24
N MET A 85 22.30 6.67 19.09
CA MET A 85 23.22 5.54 18.96
C MET A 85 24.68 5.99 18.79
N LYS A 86 25.63 5.32 19.47
CA LYS A 86 27.06 5.61 19.30
C LYS A 86 27.77 4.60 18.40
N ARG A 87 27.36 3.32 18.37
CA ARG A 87 28.03 2.25 17.60
C ARG A 87 27.06 1.14 17.15
N LEU A 88 27.33 0.57 15.98
CA LEU A 88 26.56 -0.49 15.33
C LEU A 88 27.44 -1.74 15.11
N ARG A 89 26.97 -2.94 15.47
CA ARG A 89 27.66 -4.20 15.19
C ARG A 89 26.74 -5.20 14.49
N PHE A 90 27.17 -5.69 13.33
CA PHE A 90 26.48 -6.76 12.62
C PHE A 90 27.08 -8.12 12.99
N SER A 91 26.23 -9.14 13.15
CA SER A 91 26.61 -10.53 13.37
C SER A 91 25.70 -11.46 12.56
N THR A 92 26.17 -12.67 12.29
CA THR A 92 25.39 -13.76 11.70
C THR A 92 25.41 -15.01 12.58
N ASP A 93 25.97 -14.90 13.79
CA ASP A 93 26.11 -15.99 14.75
C ASP A 93 24.73 -16.37 15.32
N LYS A 94 24.25 -17.55 14.93
CA LYS A 94 22.95 -18.08 15.35
C LYS A 94 22.92 -18.49 16.82
N GLN A 95 24.02 -19.05 17.35
CA GLN A 95 24.06 -19.52 18.74
C GLN A 95 24.01 -18.34 19.70
N GLU A 96 24.74 -17.27 19.38
CA GLU A 96 24.68 -16.03 20.16
C GLU A 96 23.32 -15.34 20.06
N LEU A 97 22.65 -15.40 18.89
CA LEU A 97 21.28 -14.91 18.74
C LEU A 97 20.30 -15.69 19.61
N GLU A 98 20.34 -17.02 19.57
CA GLU A 98 19.49 -17.90 20.37
C GLU A 98 19.67 -17.62 21.86
N ARG A 99 20.91 -17.54 22.35
CA ARG A 99 21.23 -17.19 23.73
C ARG A 99 20.64 -15.84 24.14
N ARG A 100 20.65 -14.84 23.25
CA ARG A 100 20.07 -13.50 23.52
C ARG A 100 18.55 -13.50 23.57
N LEU A 101 17.91 -14.29 22.71
CA LEU A 101 16.45 -14.47 22.70
C LEU A 101 15.98 -15.19 23.97
N GLU A 102 16.69 -16.23 24.41
CA GLU A 102 16.39 -16.99 25.64
C GLU A 102 16.48 -16.13 26.91
N LEU A 103 17.37 -15.15 26.94
CA LEU A 103 17.56 -14.26 28.08
C LEU A 103 16.44 -13.20 28.24
N ASN A 104 15.42 -13.19 27.37
CA ASN A 104 14.36 -12.16 27.35
C ASN A 104 14.93 -10.73 27.41
N MET A 105 16.14 -10.52 26.88
CA MET A 105 16.68 -9.17 26.73
C MET A 105 15.67 -8.39 25.90
N LYS A 106 15.29 -7.17 26.34
CA LYS A 106 14.35 -6.33 25.59
C LYS A 106 14.80 -6.25 24.14
N VAL A 107 14.12 -7.01 23.28
CA VAL A 107 14.26 -6.90 21.84
C VAL A 107 13.62 -5.56 21.55
N ASP A 108 14.41 -4.61 21.08
CA ASP A 108 13.81 -3.46 20.43
C ASP A 108 13.33 -4.01 19.08
N GLU A 109 12.11 -4.58 19.09
CA GLU A 109 11.48 -5.20 17.92
C GLU A 109 11.36 -4.21 16.75
N THR A 110 11.65 -2.92 16.99
CA THR A 110 11.76 -1.86 15.99
C THR A 110 12.74 -2.16 14.85
N ILE A 111 13.67 -3.10 15.02
CA ILE A 111 14.61 -3.51 13.97
C ILE A 111 14.25 -4.83 13.27
N GLY A 112 13.24 -5.56 13.76
CA GLY A 112 12.98 -6.95 13.34
C GLY A 112 11.55 -7.46 13.32
N GLY A 113 10.59 -6.72 13.88
CA GLY A 113 9.18 -6.93 13.63
C GLY A 113 8.89 -6.68 12.15
N ARG A 114 7.90 -7.38 11.59
CA ARG A 114 7.49 -7.26 10.18
C ARG A 114 7.56 -5.78 9.76
N LYS A 115 8.55 -5.43 8.94
CA LYS A 115 8.64 -4.06 8.40
C LYS A 115 7.30 -3.78 7.75
N ALA A 116 6.63 -2.71 8.18
CA ALA A 116 5.38 -2.28 7.58
C ALA A 116 5.55 -2.24 6.06
N GLU A 117 4.49 -2.55 5.33
CA GLU A 117 4.55 -2.48 3.86
C GLU A 117 4.89 -1.04 3.48
N THR A 118 6.09 -0.83 2.92
CA THR A 118 6.63 0.49 2.57
C THR A 118 6.14 0.99 1.21
N ALA A 119 5.45 0.13 0.45
CA ALA A 119 4.90 0.48 -0.84
C ALA A 119 3.64 1.33 -0.72
N TYR A 120 3.60 2.38 -1.53
CA TYR A 120 2.40 3.15 -1.84
C TYR A 120 1.94 2.75 -3.23
N ILE A 121 0.66 2.40 -3.36
CA ILE A 121 0.03 2.05 -4.64
C ILE A 121 -0.96 3.15 -5.00
N PHE A 122 -0.64 3.89 -6.05
CA PHE A 122 -1.49 4.93 -6.60
C PHE A 122 -2.28 4.38 -7.77
N LYS A 123 -3.56 4.73 -7.87
CA LYS A 123 -4.43 4.32 -8.98
C LYS A 123 -5.06 5.55 -9.60
N GLU A 124 -4.76 5.77 -10.87
CA GLU A 124 -5.31 6.87 -11.64
C GLU A 124 -6.63 6.44 -12.30
N ARG A 125 -7.71 7.14 -11.96
CA ARG A 125 -9.08 6.67 -12.25
C ARG A 125 -9.41 6.63 -13.75
N LEU A 126 -8.79 7.50 -14.55
CA LEU A 126 -9.10 7.64 -15.98
C LEU A 126 -8.20 6.82 -16.90
N SER A 127 -6.98 6.48 -16.47
CA SER A 127 -5.99 5.81 -17.32
C SER A 127 -5.86 4.31 -17.04
N ASN A 128 -6.48 3.80 -15.96
CA ASN A 128 -6.22 2.47 -15.40
C ASN A 128 -4.73 2.23 -15.10
N GLU A 129 -3.97 3.33 -14.93
CA GLU A 129 -2.57 3.28 -14.56
C GLU A 129 -2.46 3.09 -13.05
N VAL A 130 -1.67 2.10 -12.67
CA VAL A 130 -1.35 1.77 -11.29
C VAL A 130 0.14 2.00 -11.09
N ILE A 131 0.48 2.96 -10.24
CA ILE A 131 1.87 3.30 -9.93
C ILE A 131 2.20 2.78 -8.53
N THR A 132 3.16 1.87 -8.44
CA THR A 132 3.71 1.42 -7.16
C THR A 132 5.03 2.16 -6.89
N LEU A 133 5.09 2.87 -5.77
CA LEU A 133 6.33 3.44 -5.23
C LEU A 133 6.72 2.64 -3.99
N GLY A 134 7.90 2.02 -3.99
CA GLY A 134 8.32 1.17 -2.88
C GLY A 134 9.81 1.22 -2.60
N ARG A 135 10.22 0.45 -1.60
CA ARG A 135 11.63 0.24 -1.26
C ARG A 135 11.95 -1.25 -1.22
N ASP A 136 13.19 -1.60 -1.50
CA ASP A 136 13.71 -2.94 -1.22
C ASP A 136 13.82 -3.21 0.30
N ASN A 137 14.24 -4.42 0.65
CA ASN A 137 14.34 -4.83 2.06
C ASN A 137 15.28 -4.02 2.90
N ASP A 138 16.39 -3.65 2.32
CA ASP A 138 17.41 -2.88 2.99
C ASP A 138 16.99 -1.41 3.11
N LEU A 139 15.83 -1.04 2.54
CA LEU A 139 15.26 0.30 2.47
C LEU A 139 16.17 1.31 1.72
N LYS A 140 17.16 0.79 0.98
CA LYS A 140 18.18 1.58 0.27
C LYS A 140 17.74 1.88 -1.16
N TYR A 141 17.18 0.87 -1.81
CA TYR A 141 16.77 0.95 -3.20
C TYR A 141 15.30 1.36 -3.26
N LYS A 142 15.04 2.53 -3.85
CA LYS A 142 13.69 3.04 -4.07
C LYS A 142 13.30 2.83 -5.51
N TYR A 143 12.13 2.26 -5.75
CA TYR A 143 11.66 1.95 -7.08
C TYR A 143 10.27 2.54 -7.35
N LYS A 144 10.05 2.85 -8.63
CA LYS A 144 8.76 3.18 -9.22
C LYS A 144 8.44 2.12 -10.27
N VAL A 145 7.24 1.59 -10.22
CA VAL A 145 6.69 0.68 -11.23
C VAL A 145 5.37 1.26 -11.69
N ALA A 146 5.17 1.37 -13.00
CA ALA A 146 3.88 1.73 -13.59
C ALA A 146 3.34 0.53 -14.36
N GLU A 147 2.09 0.17 -14.08
CA GLU A 147 1.37 -0.93 -14.72
C GLU A 147 0.06 -0.39 -15.28
N SER A 148 -0.33 -0.79 -16.50
CA SER A 148 -1.70 -0.61 -16.98
C SER A 148 -2.48 -1.86 -16.62
N ILE A 149 -3.42 -1.76 -15.67
CA ILE A 149 -4.14 -2.90 -15.13
C ILE A 149 -5.61 -2.77 -15.51
N VAL A 150 -6.12 -3.71 -16.29
CA VAL A 150 -7.54 -3.82 -16.59
C VAL A 150 -8.02 -5.19 -16.11
N LEU A 151 -9.02 -5.20 -15.24
CA LEU A 151 -9.58 -6.41 -14.65
C LEU A 151 -10.94 -6.71 -15.29
N ASP A 152 -11.08 -7.93 -15.82
CA ASP A 152 -12.34 -8.42 -16.37
C ASP A 152 -13.15 -9.08 -15.26
N TRP A 153 -14.22 -8.41 -14.83
CA TRP A 153 -15.05 -8.85 -13.70
C TRP A 153 -16.33 -9.50 -14.20
N GLU A 154 -16.62 -10.68 -13.67
CA GLU A 154 -17.92 -11.32 -13.81
C GLU A 154 -18.73 -11.10 -12.51
N ILE A 155 -19.90 -10.47 -12.61
CA ILE A 155 -20.79 -10.26 -11.46
C ILE A 155 -21.56 -11.55 -11.17
N LEU A 156 -21.55 -11.97 -9.92
CA LEU A 156 -22.21 -13.19 -9.43
C LEU A 156 -23.47 -12.84 -8.64
N ALA A 157 -24.36 -13.82 -8.47
CA ALA A 157 -25.63 -13.65 -7.75
C ALA A 157 -25.47 -13.56 -6.21
N ASP A 158 -24.33 -13.99 -5.67
CA ASP A 158 -24.07 -13.96 -4.24
C ASP A 158 -24.01 -12.52 -3.72
N THR A 159 -24.50 -12.33 -2.49
CA THR A 159 -24.45 -11.04 -1.79
C THR A 159 -23.91 -11.18 -0.37
N ALA A 160 -23.46 -10.08 0.21
CA ALA A 160 -23.06 -10.00 1.61
C ALA A 160 -23.35 -8.61 2.17
N THR A 161 -23.31 -8.48 3.50
CA THR A 161 -23.36 -7.18 4.17
C THR A 161 -22.01 -6.91 4.85
N ILE A 162 -21.35 -5.82 4.46
CA ILE A 162 -20.04 -5.41 5.02
C ILE A 162 -20.16 -3.96 5.46
N LEU A 163 -19.86 -3.67 6.73
CA LEU A 163 -20.05 -2.33 7.34
C LEU A 163 -21.46 -1.75 7.11
N ASN A 164 -22.48 -2.61 7.15
CA ASN A 164 -23.89 -2.29 6.85
C ASN A 164 -24.19 -1.90 5.39
N TYR A 165 -23.23 -2.01 4.47
CA TYR A 165 -23.48 -1.85 3.04
C TYR A 165 -23.89 -3.17 2.41
N HIS A 166 -24.92 -3.13 1.57
CA HIS A 166 -25.25 -4.27 0.73
C HIS A 166 -24.21 -4.40 -0.38
N CYS A 167 -23.62 -5.59 -0.49
CA CYS A 167 -22.54 -5.86 -1.44
C CYS A 167 -22.92 -7.02 -2.36
N MET A 168 -22.61 -6.88 -3.64
CA MET A 168 -22.69 -7.93 -4.65
C MET A 168 -21.32 -8.57 -4.83
N LYS A 169 -21.29 -9.86 -5.12
CA LYS A 169 -20.05 -10.59 -5.38
C LYS A 169 -19.67 -10.48 -6.85
N ALA A 170 -18.37 -10.40 -7.12
CA ALA A 170 -17.80 -10.52 -8.45
C ALA A 170 -16.57 -11.42 -8.42
N VAL A 171 -16.19 -11.96 -9.57
CA VAL A 171 -14.99 -12.80 -9.72
C VAL A 171 -14.12 -12.29 -10.86
N THR A 172 -12.80 -12.40 -10.71
CA THR A 172 -11.84 -12.13 -11.78
C THR A 172 -10.63 -13.08 -11.68
N GLN A 173 -9.87 -13.16 -12.76
CA GLN A 173 -8.56 -13.80 -12.80
C GLN A 173 -7.49 -12.71 -12.88
N PHE A 174 -6.57 -12.69 -11.91
CA PHE A 174 -5.51 -11.69 -11.87
C PHE A 174 -4.21 -12.31 -11.38
N ARG A 175 -3.13 -12.11 -12.13
CA ARG A 175 -1.76 -12.56 -11.77
C ARG A 175 -1.66 -14.04 -11.36
N GLY A 176 -2.36 -14.89 -12.09
CA GLY A 176 -2.37 -16.33 -11.89
C GLY A 176 -3.30 -16.83 -10.78
N ARG A 177 -4.04 -15.95 -10.10
CA ARG A 177 -5.02 -16.32 -9.06
C ARG A 177 -6.45 -15.96 -9.46
N ARG A 178 -7.40 -16.70 -8.90
CA ARG A 178 -8.82 -16.36 -8.95
C ARG A 178 -9.19 -15.57 -7.69
N TYR A 179 -9.81 -14.41 -7.87
CA TYR A 179 -10.24 -13.53 -6.78
C TYR A 179 -11.75 -13.36 -6.75
N TYR A 180 -12.32 -13.34 -5.56
CA TYR A 180 -13.69 -12.95 -5.29
C TYR A 180 -13.71 -11.58 -4.61
N ALA A 181 -14.45 -10.63 -5.18
CA ALA A 181 -14.68 -9.31 -4.61
C ALA A 181 -16.13 -9.19 -4.14
N TRP A 182 -16.37 -8.48 -3.05
CA TRP A 182 -17.69 -7.97 -2.67
C TRP A 182 -17.65 -6.46 -2.76
N PHE A 183 -18.52 -5.89 -3.60
CA PHE A 183 -18.56 -4.45 -3.86
C PHE A 183 -19.95 -3.87 -3.63
N THR A 184 -20.03 -2.60 -3.26
CA THR A 184 -21.28 -1.88 -3.04
C THR A 184 -21.44 -0.71 -4.00
N ILE A 185 -22.62 -0.56 -4.60
CA ILE A 185 -22.96 0.57 -5.48
C ILE A 185 -23.41 1.81 -4.68
N ASP A 186 -23.66 1.67 -3.38
CA ASP A 186 -23.99 2.79 -2.49
C ASP A 186 -22.82 3.79 -2.37
N ILE A 187 -21.60 3.30 -2.61
CA ILE A 187 -20.40 4.10 -2.82
C ILE A 187 -20.00 3.89 -4.29
N PRO A 188 -20.52 4.69 -5.24
CA PRO A 188 -20.36 4.49 -6.69
C PRO A 188 -18.97 4.96 -7.17
N ILE A 189 -17.94 4.49 -6.49
CA ILE A 189 -16.54 4.79 -6.73
C ILE A 189 -15.90 3.49 -7.16
N ASN A 190 -15.48 3.42 -8.41
CA ASN A 190 -14.73 2.29 -8.94
C ASN A 190 -13.32 2.27 -8.32
N ASP A 191 -13.16 1.57 -7.21
CA ASP A 191 -11.90 1.43 -6.47
C ASP A 191 -11.95 0.26 -5.46
N GLY A 192 -10.83 -0.03 -4.82
CA GLY A 192 -10.68 -1.15 -3.89
C GLY A 192 -9.31 -1.24 -3.22
N PRO A 193 -9.07 -2.24 -2.36
CA PRO A 193 -7.76 -2.43 -1.75
C PRO A 193 -6.72 -2.91 -2.77
N TRP A 194 -5.45 -2.59 -2.51
CA TRP A 194 -4.32 -2.98 -3.37
C TRP A 194 -4.51 -2.49 -4.83
N LYS A 195 -4.30 -3.37 -5.81
CA LYS A 195 -4.42 -3.07 -7.24
C LYS A 195 -5.85 -3.25 -7.79
N PHE A 196 -6.79 -3.73 -6.96
CA PHE A 196 -8.13 -4.05 -7.41
C PHE A 196 -8.97 -2.78 -7.64
N HIS A 197 -9.62 -2.76 -8.80
CA HIS A 197 -10.56 -1.77 -9.32
C HIS A 197 -11.25 -2.40 -10.55
N GLY A 198 -12.11 -1.66 -11.24
CA GLY A 198 -12.89 -2.09 -12.41
C GLY A 198 -14.38 -2.34 -12.16
N LEU A 199 -14.85 -2.32 -10.91
CA LEU A 199 -16.25 -2.60 -10.55
C LEU A 199 -17.08 -1.30 -10.50
N PRO A 200 -18.42 -1.36 -10.67
CA PRO A 200 -19.28 -0.16 -10.69
C PRO A 200 -19.49 0.47 -9.31
N GLY A 201 -18.78 0.00 -8.29
CA GLY A 201 -18.84 0.49 -6.92
C GLY A 201 -17.62 0.07 -6.11
N MET A 202 -17.57 0.51 -4.85
CA MET A 202 -16.43 0.29 -3.97
C MET A 202 -16.28 -1.17 -3.57
N ILE A 203 -15.09 -1.74 -3.74
CA ILE A 203 -14.76 -3.10 -3.28
C ILE A 203 -14.58 -3.08 -1.76
N MET A 204 -15.56 -3.63 -1.03
CA MET A 204 -15.57 -3.69 0.43
C MET A 204 -14.83 -4.91 0.98
N LYS A 205 -14.68 -5.97 0.18
CA LYS A 205 -13.88 -7.15 0.52
C LYS A 205 -13.31 -7.77 -0.74
N ILE A 206 -12.11 -8.32 -0.64
CA ILE A 206 -11.54 -9.22 -1.65
C ILE A 206 -10.82 -10.38 -1.00
N GLU A 207 -10.97 -11.58 -1.56
CA GLU A 207 -10.20 -12.76 -1.17
C GLU A 207 -9.84 -13.61 -2.38
N ASP A 208 -8.76 -14.36 -2.30
CA ASP A 208 -8.44 -15.35 -3.34
C ASP A 208 -9.14 -16.69 -3.06
N SER A 209 -9.27 -17.53 -4.10
CA SER A 209 -9.96 -18.82 -3.99
C SER A 209 -9.35 -19.80 -2.98
N ASP A 210 -8.08 -19.61 -2.67
CA ASP A 210 -7.32 -20.47 -1.76
C ASP A 210 -7.37 -19.95 -0.31
N ASN A 211 -8.06 -18.84 -0.05
CA ASN A 211 -8.13 -18.14 1.24
C ASN A 211 -6.75 -17.79 1.82
N VAL A 212 -5.77 -17.59 0.94
CA VAL A 212 -4.42 -17.19 1.30
C VAL A 212 -4.38 -15.70 1.62
N PHE A 213 -5.18 -14.90 0.92
CA PHE A 213 -5.28 -13.46 1.09
C PHE A 213 -6.73 -13.05 1.25
N CYS A 214 -6.99 -12.21 2.25
CA CYS A 214 -8.29 -11.57 2.44
C CYS A 214 -8.08 -10.13 2.89
N MET A 215 -8.72 -9.18 2.21
CA MET A 215 -8.74 -7.77 2.60
C MET A 215 -10.19 -7.36 2.79
N THR A 216 -10.58 -7.02 4.01
CA THR A 216 -11.96 -6.64 4.36
C THR A 216 -12.00 -5.23 4.93
N ALA A 217 -12.88 -4.38 4.41
CA ALA A 217 -13.14 -3.05 4.95
C ALA A 217 -13.67 -3.16 6.39
N ILE A 218 -13.03 -2.43 7.30
CA ILE A 218 -13.35 -2.38 8.73
C ILE A 218 -13.65 -0.96 9.22
N GLY A 219 -13.45 0.06 8.39
CA GLY A 219 -13.80 1.43 8.71
C GLY A 219 -13.91 2.30 7.46
N LEU A 220 -14.78 3.30 7.53
CA LEU A 220 -14.95 4.34 6.54
C LEU A 220 -14.94 5.68 7.29
N GLU A 221 -14.10 6.61 6.87
CA GLU A 221 -14.06 7.95 7.42
C GLU A 221 -13.98 9.00 6.31
N LYS A 222 -14.61 10.15 6.56
CA LYS A 222 -14.37 11.34 5.76
C LYS A 222 -13.10 12.00 6.29
N ILE A 223 -12.21 12.44 5.40
CA ILE A 223 -10.99 13.12 5.78
C ILE A 223 -10.98 14.55 5.20
N ASP A 224 -10.52 15.50 6.02
CA ASP A 224 -10.46 16.92 5.65
C ASP A 224 -9.05 17.37 5.24
N SER A 225 -8.11 16.44 5.17
CA SER A 225 -6.72 16.69 4.76
C SER A 225 -6.47 16.16 3.34
N PRO A 226 -5.60 16.81 2.54
CA PRO A 226 -5.23 16.32 1.23
C PRO A 226 -4.59 14.93 1.35
N ILE A 227 -4.84 14.08 0.35
CA ILE A 227 -4.22 12.75 0.27
C ILE A 227 -2.84 12.87 -0.38
N LEU A 228 -1.99 11.87 -0.13
CA LEU A 228 -0.65 11.82 -0.71
C LEU A 228 -0.73 11.77 -2.22
N LYS A 229 0.08 12.58 -2.91
CA LYS A 229 0.27 12.51 -4.37
C LYS A 229 1.55 11.76 -4.69
N VAL A 230 1.61 11.19 -5.90
CA VAL A 230 2.82 10.53 -6.42
C VAL A 230 4.04 11.45 -6.27
N ASN A 231 3.90 12.73 -6.65
CA ASN A 231 4.99 13.72 -6.61
C ASN A 231 5.39 14.16 -5.19
N ASP A 232 4.56 13.91 -4.17
CA ASP A 232 4.92 14.21 -2.78
C ASP A 232 5.95 13.20 -2.25
N ILE A 233 5.94 11.97 -2.79
CA ILE A 233 6.84 10.89 -2.41
C ILE A 233 8.00 10.75 -3.40
N LEU A 234 7.69 10.87 -4.69
CA LEU A 234 8.63 10.70 -5.78
C LEU A 234 9.68 11.81 -5.74
N ASN A 235 10.93 11.41 -5.76
CA ASN A 235 12.08 12.31 -5.92
C ASN A 235 13.12 11.63 -6.83
N ASN A 236 14.23 12.31 -7.08
CA ASN A 236 15.31 11.84 -7.95
C ASN A 236 16.00 10.55 -7.47
N THR A 237 15.70 10.03 -6.27
CA THR A 237 16.26 8.76 -5.77
C THR A 237 15.44 7.53 -6.15
N PHE A 238 14.25 7.70 -6.74
CA PHE A 238 13.45 6.59 -7.25
C PHE A 238 13.90 6.20 -8.66
N GLU A 239 14.23 4.93 -8.83
CA GLU A 239 14.50 4.36 -10.15
C GLU A 239 13.20 3.78 -10.73
N THR A 240 12.92 4.07 -12.00
CA THR A 240 11.79 3.42 -12.69
C THR A 240 12.25 2.04 -13.16
N ILE A 241 11.56 0.99 -12.73
CA ILE A 241 11.89 -0.39 -13.05
C ILE A 241 10.75 -1.06 -13.80
N ASP A 242 11.07 -2.13 -14.53
CA ASP A 242 10.06 -2.98 -15.14
C ASP A 242 9.41 -3.94 -14.12
N TYR A 243 8.30 -4.53 -14.52
CA TYR A 243 7.54 -5.46 -13.68
C TYR A 243 8.34 -6.73 -13.32
N LYS A 244 9.25 -7.16 -14.20
CA LYS A 244 10.08 -8.36 -13.97
C LYS A 244 11.06 -8.14 -12.82
N LEU A 245 11.75 -7.00 -12.80
CA LEU A 245 12.64 -6.62 -11.70
C LEU A 245 11.85 -6.38 -10.42
N PHE A 246 10.67 -5.76 -10.51
CA PHE A 246 9.78 -5.58 -9.37
C PHE A 246 9.40 -6.91 -8.70
N ASN A 247 8.99 -7.92 -9.46
CA ASN A 247 8.66 -9.24 -8.93
C ASN A 247 9.87 -9.90 -8.25
N LYS A 248 11.07 -9.74 -8.83
CA LYS A 248 12.30 -10.23 -8.21
C LYS A 248 12.60 -9.54 -6.86
N LEU A 249 12.37 -8.23 -6.76
CA LEU A 249 12.54 -7.49 -5.51
C LEU A 249 11.51 -7.92 -4.45
N LYS A 250 10.25 -8.15 -4.85
CA LYS A 250 9.19 -8.67 -3.97
C LYS A 250 9.48 -10.05 -3.42
N GLN A 251 9.91 -11.00 -4.25
CA GLN A 251 10.24 -12.36 -3.82
C GLN A 251 11.40 -12.39 -2.83
N ASN A 252 12.35 -11.47 -2.99
CA ASN A 252 13.45 -11.34 -2.04
C ASN A 252 12.99 -10.68 -0.72
N LYS A 253 11.80 -10.07 -0.69
CA LYS A 253 11.41 -9.10 0.35
C LYS A 253 11.46 -9.67 1.77
N TYR A 254 11.03 -10.91 1.90
CA TYR A 254 10.91 -11.56 3.19
C TYR A 254 11.95 -12.66 3.39
N GLN A 255 13.04 -12.72 2.61
CA GLN A 255 14.02 -13.79 2.77
C GLN A 255 14.87 -13.67 4.03
N LYS A 256 15.10 -12.44 4.51
CA LYS A 256 15.92 -12.17 5.69
C LYS A 256 15.16 -11.33 6.71
N VAL A 257 15.41 -11.61 7.98
CA VAL A 257 14.93 -10.81 9.11
C VAL A 257 16.13 -10.37 9.95
N GLY A 258 16.08 -9.13 10.40
CA GLY A 258 17.09 -8.56 11.29
C GLY A 258 16.61 -8.63 12.74
N TYR A 259 17.45 -9.05 13.68
CA TYR A 259 17.18 -8.89 15.12
C TYR A 259 18.12 -7.84 15.68
N GLY A 260 17.54 -6.79 16.28
CA GLY A 260 18.27 -5.72 16.94
C GLY A 260 18.23 -5.87 18.46
N PHE A 261 19.39 -5.87 19.10
CA PHE A 261 19.49 -5.84 20.57
C PHE A 261 20.23 -4.58 20.99
N TYR A 262 19.55 -3.70 21.72
CA TYR A 262 20.17 -2.51 22.31
C TYR A 262 20.86 -2.86 23.63
N GLU A 263 22.17 -2.70 23.68
CA GLU A 263 22.96 -2.84 24.90
C GLU A 263 23.18 -1.45 25.52
N SER A 264 22.42 -1.14 26.58
CA SER A 264 22.38 0.18 27.21
C SER A 264 23.71 0.62 27.84
N SER A 265 24.50 -0.33 28.37
CA SER A 265 25.79 -0.05 29.01
C SER A 265 26.81 0.57 28.05
N ASN A 266 26.76 0.20 26.77
CA ASN A 266 27.73 0.65 25.76
C ASN A 266 27.10 1.49 24.63
N SER A 267 25.78 1.68 24.63
CA SER A 267 25.04 2.29 23.52
C SER A 267 25.36 1.61 22.16
N ILE A 268 25.55 0.29 22.18
CA ILE A 268 25.80 -0.56 21.00
C ILE A 268 24.51 -1.27 20.63
N ILE A 269 24.21 -1.32 19.33
CA ILE A 269 23.19 -2.25 18.82
C ILE A 269 23.87 -3.41 18.10
N PHE A 270 23.52 -4.62 18.52
CA PHE A 270 23.84 -5.85 17.79
C PHE A 270 22.71 -6.16 16.81
N PHE A 271 23.05 -6.27 15.53
CA PHE A 271 22.14 -6.63 14.46
C PHE A 271 22.47 -8.01 13.93
N TYR A 272 21.51 -8.93 13.99
CA TYR A 272 21.63 -10.28 13.46
C TYR A 272 20.75 -10.45 12.24
N ASN A 273 21.33 -10.69 11.07
CA ASN A 273 20.55 -11.01 9.87
C ASN A 273 20.50 -12.52 9.70
N ILE A 274 19.30 -13.10 9.84
CA ILE A 274 19.07 -14.53 9.62
C ILE A 274 18.05 -14.75 8.51
N ASN A 275 17.98 -15.98 8.00
CA ASN A 275 16.90 -16.38 7.10
C ASN A 275 15.57 -16.28 7.84
N ASN A 276 14.56 -15.76 7.15
CA ASN A 276 13.24 -15.62 7.73
C ASN A 276 12.62 -17.00 8.01
N PRO A 277 12.24 -17.32 9.26
CA PRO A 277 11.56 -18.58 9.57
C PRO A 277 10.12 -18.62 9.04
N ILE A 278 9.62 -17.50 8.52
CA ILE A 278 8.29 -17.36 7.95
C ILE A 278 8.38 -17.44 6.43
N THR A 279 7.59 -18.33 5.86
CA THR A 279 7.30 -18.38 4.42
C THR A 279 5.98 -17.69 4.14
N TYR A 280 5.99 -16.80 3.15
CA TYR A 280 4.83 -16.03 2.70
C TYR A 280 4.44 -16.54 1.31
N PRO A 281 3.22 -17.07 1.12
CA PRO A 281 2.68 -17.27 -0.20
C PRO A 281 2.68 -15.94 -0.97
N GLU A 282 2.91 -15.99 -2.28
CA GLU A 282 2.91 -14.80 -3.13
C GLU A 282 1.49 -14.44 -3.58
N MET A 283 1.15 -13.14 -3.57
CA MET A 283 -0.13 -12.66 -4.15
C MET A 283 -0.16 -12.82 -5.67
N GLU A 284 1.00 -12.78 -6.32
CA GLU A 284 1.13 -12.84 -7.78
C GLU A 284 1.91 -14.14 -8.09
N ILE A 285 1.28 -15.13 -8.73
CA ILE A 285 1.89 -16.44 -9.05
C ILE A 285 2.08 -16.68 -10.56
N GLY A 286 1.51 -15.82 -11.40
CA GLY A 286 1.71 -15.80 -12.85
C GLY A 286 2.54 -14.60 -13.32
N GLU A 287 3.05 -14.67 -14.54
CA GLU A 287 3.72 -13.55 -15.22
C GLU A 287 2.75 -12.41 -15.61
#